data_AF-A0AAZ3QLX0-F1
#
_entry.id   AF-A0AAZ3QLX0-F1
#
_cell.length_a   1.000
_cell.length_b   1.000
_cell.length_c   1.000
_cell.angle_alpha   90.00
_cell.angle_beta   90.00
_cell.angle_gamma   90.00
#
_symmetry.space_group_name_H-M   'P 1'
#
loop_
_entity.id
_entity.type
_entity.pdbx_description
1 polymer ?
#
loop_
_entity_poly.entity_id
_entity_poly.type
_entity_poly.pdbx_seq_one_letter_code
_entity_poly.pdbx_strand_id
1 'polypeptide(L)'
;LLIWTEVSWIPNKHYSGIYGLMKLVLTKTLPPDLQKVIVLDTDITFATDIAELWAVFHKFKGQQVLGLVENQSDWYLGNLWKNHRPWPALERGFNTGVILLLLDRLRKLRWEQMWRLTAERELMSMLSTSLADQDIFNAVIKQNPFLVHQLPCFWNVQLSDHTRSEKCYKDVSDLKVIHWNSPKKLRVKNKHVEFFRNLYLTFLEYDGNLLRRELFGCPSETDHNSENVCGTILIYSLYPSQLHV
;
A
#
# COMPACT_ATOMS: atom_id res chain seq x y z
N LEU A 1 11.60 13.95 -16.46
CA LEU A 1 10.13 14.06 -16.60
C LEU A 1 9.55 14.59 -15.30
N LEU A 2 8.80 15.70 -15.34
CA LEU A 2 8.23 16.37 -14.17
C LEU A 2 6.94 15.66 -13.69
N ILE A 3 7.02 14.38 -13.29
CA ILE A 3 5.87 13.63 -12.75
C ILE A 3 5.22 14.38 -11.56
N TRP A 4 6.02 15.15 -10.82
CA TRP A 4 5.59 16.02 -9.73
C TRP A 4 4.47 17.00 -10.10
N THR A 5 4.48 17.56 -11.33
CA THR A 5 3.47 18.56 -11.74
C THR A 5 2.08 17.96 -11.87
N GLU A 6 1.97 16.63 -11.99
CA GLU A 6 0.70 15.95 -12.11
C GLU A 6 -0.15 16.05 -10.83
N VAL A 7 0.48 16.21 -9.67
CA VAL A 7 -0.19 16.22 -8.35
C VAL A 7 0.18 17.42 -7.48
N SER A 8 1.16 18.25 -7.87
CA SER A 8 1.61 19.40 -7.07
C SER A 8 0.52 20.45 -6.81
N TRP A 9 -0.56 20.42 -7.58
CA TRP A 9 -1.72 21.29 -7.40
C TRP A 9 -2.62 20.87 -6.24
N ILE A 10 -2.46 19.66 -5.69
CA ILE A 10 -3.28 19.12 -4.58
C ILE A 10 -2.68 19.60 -3.25
N PRO A 11 -3.40 20.44 -2.47
CA PRO A 11 -2.94 20.83 -1.14
C PRO A 11 -2.90 19.62 -0.21
N ASN A 12 -1.76 19.37 0.44
CA ASN A 12 -1.53 18.18 1.27
C ASN A 12 -0.85 18.53 2.59
N LYS A 13 -1.37 17.98 3.69
CA LYS A 13 -0.81 18.14 5.05
C LYS A 13 -0.01 16.94 5.53
N HIS A 14 0.06 15.87 4.75
CA HIS A 14 0.76 14.65 5.13
C HIS A 14 2.28 14.87 5.22
N TYR A 15 2.93 14.21 6.19
CA TYR A 15 4.36 14.40 6.47
C TYR A 15 5.27 13.99 5.30
N SER A 16 4.83 13.05 4.45
CA SER A 16 5.55 12.66 3.23
C SER A 16 5.47 13.69 2.10
N GLY A 17 4.77 14.81 2.29
CA GLY A 17 4.65 15.89 1.30
C GLY A 17 4.12 15.39 -0.05
N ILE A 18 4.71 15.88 -1.14
CA ILE A 18 4.29 15.53 -2.50
C ILE A 18 4.49 14.04 -2.84
N TYR A 19 5.45 13.37 -2.21
CA TYR A 19 5.71 11.95 -2.45
C TYR A 19 4.54 11.06 -2.03
N GLY A 20 3.80 11.46 -1.00
CA GLY A 20 2.58 10.79 -0.56
C GLY A 20 1.44 10.82 -1.58
N LEU A 21 1.58 11.55 -2.69
CA LEU A 21 0.60 11.62 -3.77
C LEU A 21 1.02 10.83 -5.02
N MET A 22 2.26 10.30 -5.06
CA MET A 22 2.83 9.68 -6.27
C MET A 22 2.14 8.38 -6.70
N LYS A 23 1.44 7.69 -5.78
CA LYS A 23 0.72 6.45 -6.14
C LYS A 23 -0.43 6.71 -7.12
N LEU A 24 -0.99 7.94 -7.15
CA LEU A 24 -2.09 8.32 -8.04
C LEU A 24 -1.72 8.27 -9.53
N VAL A 25 -0.44 8.53 -9.85
CA VAL A 25 0.03 8.71 -11.23
C VAL A 25 0.65 7.45 -11.84
N LEU A 26 0.67 6.32 -11.11
CA LEU A 26 1.36 5.10 -11.55
C LEU A 26 0.86 4.55 -12.90
N THR A 27 -0.44 4.70 -13.18
CA THR A 27 -1.01 4.29 -14.48
C THR A 27 -0.42 5.03 -15.68
N LYS A 28 0.08 6.25 -15.46
CA LYS A 28 0.75 7.11 -16.45
C LYS A 28 2.28 6.98 -16.41
N THR A 29 2.84 6.80 -15.21
CA THR A 29 4.29 6.76 -14.99
C THR A 29 4.93 5.44 -15.38
N LEU A 30 4.29 4.30 -15.08
CA LEU A 30 4.85 2.98 -15.36
C LEU A 30 4.65 2.58 -16.83
N PRO A 31 5.52 1.70 -17.38
CA PRO A 31 5.44 1.27 -18.78
C PRO A 31 4.02 0.85 -19.21
N PRO A 32 3.58 1.22 -20.43
CA PRO A 32 2.20 1.02 -20.88
C PRO A 32 1.81 -0.46 -21.03
N ASP A 33 2.79 -1.33 -21.26
CA ASP A 33 2.68 -2.78 -21.35
C ASP A 33 2.67 -3.49 -19.99
N LEU A 34 3.10 -2.81 -18.91
CA LEU A 34 3.04 -3.37 -17.55
C LEU A 34 1.57 -3.47 -17.10
N GLN A 35 1.10 -4.70 -16.89
CA GLN A 35 -0.32 -4.97 -16.63
C GLN A 35 -0.74 -4.87 -15.17
N LYS A 36 0.13 -5.27 -14.24
CA LYS A 36 -0.19 -5.29 -12.81
C LYS A 36 1.04 -5.05 -11.95
N VAL A 37 0.85 -4.48 -10.77
CA VAL A 37 1.93 -4.15 -9.83
C VAL A 37 1.44 -4.22 -8.38
N ILE A 38 2.33 -4.62 -7.46
CA ILE A 38 2.14 -4.42 -6.03
C ILE A 38 2.86 -3.13 -5.65
N VAL A 39 2.14 -2.17 -5.08
CA VAL A 39 2.67 -0.91 -4.57
C VAL A 39 2.78 -1.01 -3.06
N LEU A 40 3.93 -0.62 -2.53
CA LEU A 40 4.31 -0.80 -1.15
C LEU A 40 4.85 0.52 -0.60
N ASP A 41 4.42 0.90 0.60
CA ASP A 41 5.12 1.94 1.36
C ASP A 41 6.50 1.43 1.80
N THR A 42 7.43 2.34 2.06
CA THR A 42 8.83 1.99 2.35
C THR A 42 9.05 1.52 3.79
N ASP A 43 8.07 1.69 4.65
CA ASP A 43 8.08 1.36 6.07
C ASP A 43 7.23 0.12 6.37
N ILE A 44 7.40 -0.92 5.54
CA ILE A 44 6.79 -2.24 5.73
C ILE A 44 7.84 -3.32 5.95
N THR A 45 7.42 -4.40 6.59
CA THR A 45 8.23 -5.61 6.77
C THR A 45 7.41 -6.83 6.34
N PHE A 46 7.97 -7.64 5.45
CA PHE A 46 7.38 -8.92 5.06
C PHE A 46 7.81 -10.01 6.05
N ALA A 47 6.85 -10.83 6.48
CA ALA A 47 7.06 -12.01 7.30
C ALA A 47 6.72 -13.31 6.54
N THR A 48 6.44 -13.20 5.23
CA THR A 48 6.05 -14.29 4.33
C THR A 48 6.58 -14.04 2.93
N ASP A 49 6.45 -15.02 2.04
CA ASP A 49 6.78 -14.88 0.62
C ASP A 49 5.81 -13.90 -0.08
N ILE A 50 6.36 -12.89 -0.75
CA ILE A 50 5.58 -11.92 -1.53
C ILE A 50 4.87 -12.56 -2.73
N ALA A 51 5.33 -13.72 -3.21
CA ALA A 51 4.66 -14.47 -4.27
C ALA A 51 3.24 -14.89 -3.87
N GLU A 52 3.00 -15.18 -2.59
CA GLU A 52 1.66 -15.46 -2.08
C GLU A 52 0.72 -14.25 -2.22
N LEU A 53 1.24 -13.02 -2.00
CA LEU A 53 0.48 -11.79 -2.22
C LEU A 53 0.21 -11.58 -3.72
N TRP A 54 1.22 -11.83 -4.56
CA TRP A 54 1.09 -11.74 -6.02
C TRP A 54 0.01 -12.68 -6.57
N ALA A 55 -0.09 -13.90 -6.03
CA ALA A 55 -1.12 -14.86 -6.40
C ALA A 55 -2.55 -14.36 -6.11
N VAL A 56 -2.74 -13.39 -5.19
CA VAL A 56 -4.06 -12.83 -4.88
C VAL A 56 -4.69 -12.12 -6.08
N PHE A 57 -3.91 -11.66 -7.07
CA PHE A 57 -4.48 -11.12 -8.31
C PHE A 57 -5.43 -12.10 -9.02
N HIS A 58 -5.20 -13.42 -8.92
CA HIS A 58 -6.09 -14.43 -9.51
C HIS A 58 -7.45 -14.52 -8.81
N LYS A 59 -7.58 -13.95 -7.61
CA LYS A 59 -8.83 -13.92 -6.84
C LYS A 59 -9.71 -12.71 -7.19
N PHE A 60 -9.21 -11.76 -7.99
CA PHE A 60 -10.00 -10.60 -8.42
C PHE A 60 -11.10 -11.06 -9.37
N LYS A 61 -12.32 -10.58 -9.16
CA LYS A 61 -13.52 -10.94 -9.93
C LYS A 61 -14.20 -9.70 -10.48
N GLY A 62 -14.94 -9.87 -11.57
CA GLY A 62 -15.72 -8.80 -12.19
C GLY A 62 -14.87 -7.56 -12.51
N GLN A 63 -15.30 -6.41 -12.02
CA GLN A 63 -14.66 -5.10 -12.24
C GLN A 63 -13.60 -4.74 -11.19
N GLN A 64 -13.20 -5.68 -10.33
CA GLN A 64 -12.15 -5.42 -9.35
C GLN A 64 -10.82 -5.11 -10.02
N VAL A 65 -10.18 -4.02 -9.59
CA VAL A 65 -8.90 -3.51 -10.11
C VAL A 65 -7.94 -3.03 -9.01
N LEU A 66 -8.43 -2.87 -7.78
CA LEU A 66 -7.68 -2.50 -6.59
C LEU A 66 -7.76 -3.62 -5.55
N GLY A 67 -6.63 -4.06 -5.02
CA GLY A 67 -6.58 -4.91 -3.82
C GLY A 67 -5.99 -4.15 -2.66
N LEU A 68 -6.76 -3.99 -1.59
CA LEU A 68 -6.41 -3.16 -0.43
C LEU A 68 -6.90 -3.80 0.87
N VAL A 69 -6.24 -3.47 1.98
CA VAL A 69 -6.69 -3.86 3.33
C VAL A 69 -7.49 -2.70 3.94
N GLU A 70 -8.62 -3.01 4.58
CA GLU A 70 -9.40 -2.03 5.34
C GLU A 70 -8.50 -1.35 6.39
N ASN A 71 -8.66 -0.05 6.55
CA ASN A 71 -7.92 0.72 7.54
C ASN A 71 -8.29 0.23 8.95
N GLN A 72 -7.26 -0.07 9.76
CA GLN A 72 -7.43 -0.67 11.10
C GLN A 72 -7.60 0.40 12.18
N SER A 73 -8.15 1.56 11.84
CA SER A 73 -8.51 2.63 12.78
C SER A 73 -9.84 3.25 12.37
N ASP A 74 -10.48 3.94 13.32
CA ASP A 74 -11.76 4.61 13.06
C ASP A 74 -11.57 6.02 12.46
N TRP A 75 -10.44 6.30 11.80
CA TRP A 75 -10.12 7.57 11.15
C TRP A 75 -11.25 8.04 10.24
N TYR A 76 -11.62 7.25 9.24
CA TYR A 76 -12.65 7.64 8.28
C TYR A 76 -14.08 7.64 8.84
N LEU A 77 -14.30 7.15 10.07
CA LEU A 77 -15.60 7.22 10.74
C LEU A 77 -15.84 8.59 11.41
N GLY A 78 -14.80 9.43 11.57
CA GLY A 78 -14.93 10.79 12.12
C GLY A 78 -15.01 10.86 13.65
N ASN A 79 -14.81 9.73 14.34
CA ASN A 79 -15.08 9.63 15.78
C ASN A 79 -13.83 9.76 16.67
N LEU A 80 -12.66 10.10 16.10
CA LEU A 80 -11.40 10.11 16.85
C LEU A 80 -11.23 11.33 17.77
N TRP A 81 -11.69 12.52 17.38
CA TRP A 81 -11.66 13.73 18.21
C TRP A 81 -12.72 14.75 17.78
N LYS A 82 -12.96 15.74 18.66
CA LYS A 82 -13.91 16.84 18.40
C LYS A 82 -13.48 17.61 17.14
N ASN A 83 -14.40 17.77 16.21
CA ASN A 83 -14.19 18.41 14.89
C ASN A 83 -13.34 17.60 13.91
N HIS A 84 -13.10 16.31 14.14
CA HIS A 84 -12.49 15.46 13.11
C HIS A 84 -13.46 15.32 11.92
N ARG A 85 -13.07 15.88 10.76
CA ARG A 85 -13.80 15.73 9.51
C ARG A 85 -12.94 14.92 8.54
N PRO A 86 -13.21 13.61 8.38
CA PRO A 86 -12.44 12.78 7.46
C PRO A 86 -12.87 13.05 6.01
N TRP A 87 -11.98 12.72 5.08
CA TRP A 87 -12.35 12.59 3.67
C TRP A 87 -13.40 11.48 3.48
N PRO A 88 -14.19 11.49 2.39
CA PRO A 88 -15.14 10.44 2.15
C PRO A 88 -14.47 9.08 1.99
N ALA A 89 -14.94 8.06 2.70
CA ALA A 89 -14.56 6.67 2.49
C ALA A 89 -15.76 5.72 2.62
N LEU A 90 -15.57 4.47 2.19
CA LEU A 90 -16.45 3.35 2.50
C LEU A 90 -16.05 2.77 3.87
N GLU A 91 -16.99 2.67 4.81
CA GLU A 91 -16.73 2.16 6.17
C GLU A 91 -15.50 2.82 6.82
N ARG A 92 -14.50 2.06 7.29
CA ARG A 92 -13.25 2.63 7.84
C ARG A 92 -12.27 3.08 6.78
N GLY A 93 -12.60 2.96 5.50
CA GLY A 93 -11.68 3.19 4.39
C GLY A 93 -10.62 2.10 4.29
N PHE A 94 -9.66 2.32 3.39
CA PHE A 94 -8.60 1.39 3.04
C PHE A 94 -7.24 2.06 3.23
N ASN A 95 -6.27 1.30 3.75
CA ASN A 95 -4.90 1.77 3.86
C ASN A 95 -4.13 1.59 2.54
N THR A 96 -3.37 2.60 2.12
CA THR A 96 -2.65 2.61 0.83
C THR A 96 -1.17 2.19 0.92
N GLY A 97 -0.73 1.62 2.04
CA GLY A 97 0.65 1.12 2.17
C GLY A 97 0.91 -0.24 1.54
N VAL A 98 -0.14 -0.98 1.20
CA VAL A 98 -0.08 -2.19 0.37
C VAL A 98 -1.23 -2.15 -0.61
N ILE A 99 -0.92 -2.00 -1.90
CA ILE A 99 -1.92 -1.92 -2.97
C ILE A 99 -1.60 -2.91 -4.08
N LEU A 100 -2.57 -3.73 -4.46
CA LEU A 100 -2.53 -4.50 -5.71
C LEU A 100 -3.25 -3.71 -6.79
N LEU A 101 -2.55 -3.35 -7.86
CA LEU A 101 -3.10 -2.58 -8.97
C LEU A 101 -3.12 -3.41 -10.25
N LEU A 102 -4.29 -3.53 -10.89
CA LEU A 102 -4.41 -3.96 -12.29
C LEU A 102 -4.31 -2.71 -13.19
N LEU A 103 -3.08 -2.33 -13.55
CA LEU A 103 -2.76 -1.12 -14.31
C LEU A 103 -3.44 -1.09 -15.67
N ASP A 104 -3.48 -2.20 -16.39
CA ASP A 104 -4.11 -2.27 -17.71
C ASP A 104 -5.62 -1.95 -17.64
N ARG A 105 -6.30 -2.46 -16.60
CA ARG A 105 -7.72 -2.20 -16.36
C ARG A 105 -7.95 -0.78 -15.84
N LEU A 106 -7.11 -0.29 -14.94
CA LEU A 106 -7.18 1.09 -14.45
C LEU A 106 -7.01 2.12 -15.59
N ARG A 107 -6.09 1.86 -16.53
CA ARG A 107 -5.93 2.70 -17.75
C ARG A 107 -7.21 2.70 -18.59
N LYS A 108 -7.83 1.54 -18.82
CA LYS A 108 -9.12 1.42 -19.55
C LYS A 108 -10.26 2.16 -18.86
N LEU A 109 -10.29 2.14 -17.52
CA LEU A 109 -11.25 2.87 -16.69
C LEU A 109 -10.96 4.38 -16.59
N ARG A 110 -9.90 4.87 -17.24
CA ARG A 110 -9.44 6.26 -17.17
C ARG A 110 -9.19 6.70 -15.72
N TRP A 111 -8.46 5.88 -14.96
CA TRP A 111 -8.10 6.14 -13.56
C TRP A 111 -7.63 7.57 -13.32
N GLU A 112 -6.76 8.10 -14.19
CA GLU A 112 -6.26 9.48 -14.08
C GLU A 112 -7.40 10.52 -14.03
N GLN A 113 -8.34 10.42 -14.98
CA GLN A 113 -9.49 11.31 -15.02
C GLN A 113 -10.37 11.13 -13.78
N MET A 114 -10.56 9.88 -13.35
CA MET A 114 -11.40 9.54 -12.20
C MET A 114 -10.88 10.18 -10.91
N TRP A 115 -9.61 9.96 -10.55
CA TRP A 115 -9.08 10.51 -9.30
C TRP A 115 -8.94 12.02 -9.34
N ARG A 116 -8.61 12.62 -10.50
CA ARG A 116 -8.51 14.08 -10.65
C ARG A 116 -9.84 14.76 -10.37
N LEU A 117 -10.91 14.31 -11.02
CA LEU A 117 -12.26 14.85 -10.83
C LEU A 117 -12.77 14.66 -9.39
N THR A 118 -12.46 13.53 -8.76
CA THR A 118 -12.79 13.30 -7.35
C THR A 118 -12.01 14.26 -6.44
N ALA A 119 -10.70 14.41 -6.65
CA ALA A 119 -9.87 15.31 -5.84
C ALA A 119 -10.34 16.76 -5.96
N GLU A 120 -10.60 17.26 -7.17
CA GLU A 120 -11.12 18.61 -7.40
C GLU A 120 -12.45 18.84 -6.65
N ARG A 121 -13.39 17.89 -6.75
CA ARG A 121 -14.69 17.98 -6.07
C ARG A 121 -14.55 18.04 -4.55
N GLU A 122 -13.79 17.13 -3.96
CA GLU A 122 -13.67 17.03 -2.51
C GLU A 122 -12.87 18.19 -1.91
N LEU A 123 -11.86 18.69 -2.62
CA LEU A 123 -11.04 19.83 -2.19
C LEU A 123 -11.85 21.12 -2.03
N MET A 124 -12.97 21.29 -2.74
CA MET A 124 -13.89 22.42 -2.53
C MET A 124 -14.43 22.50 -1.10
N SER A 125 -14.50 21.37 -0.38
CA SER A 125 -15.05 21.31 0.97
C SER A 125 -14.02 20.92 2.04
N MET A 126 -12.98 20.16 1.67
CA MET A 126 -11.96 19.64 2.58
C MET A 126 -10.72 20.54 2.67
N LEU A 127 -10.50 21.42 1.68
CA LEU A 127 -9.36 22.34 1.53
C LEU A 127 -7.99 21.68 1.29
N SER A 128 -7.75 20.49 1.83
CA SER A 128 -6.49 19.74 1.69
C SER A 128 -6.68 18.25 2.00
N THR A 129 -5.83 17.39 1.44
CA THR A 129 -5.68 16.00 1.92
C THR A 129 -4.97 15.97 3.27
N SER A 130 -5.37 15.04 4.13
CA SER A 130 -4.74 14.77 5.43
C SER A 130 -3.84 13.52 5.35
N LEU A 131 -4.32 12.48 4.66
CA LEU A 131 -3.60 11.21 4.42
C LEU A 131 -3.17 11.06 2.96
N ALA A 132 -2.83 12.17 2.31
CA ALA A 132 -2.30 12.23 0.93
C ALA A 132 -3.14 11.40 -0.08
N ASP A 133 -2.49 10.48 -0.81
CA ASP A 133 -3.15 9.61 -1.80
C ASP A 133 -4.30 8.80 -1.20
N GLN A 134 -4.18 8.37 0.06
CA GLN A 134 -5.15 7.51 0.74
C GLN A 134 -6.54 8.15 0.77
N ASP A 135 -6.60 9.47 1.01
CA ASP A 135 -7.86 10.21 1.03
C ASP A 135 -8.54 10.20 -0.35
N ILE A 136 -7.77 10.37 -1.41
CA ILE A 136 -8.29 10.40 -2.79
C ILE A 136 -8.69 8.98 -3.24
N PHE A 137 -7.87 7.97 -2.96
CA PHE A 137 -8.23 6.57 -3.21
C PHE A 137 -9.55 6.21 -2.53
N ASN A 138 -9.70 6.55 -1.25
CA ASN A 138 -10.91 6.26 -0.49
C ASN A 138 -12.15 7.01 -1.03
N ALA A 139 -11.99 8.27 -1.43
CA ALA A 139 -13.08 9.03 -2.03
C ALA A 139 -13.54 8.44 -3.37
N VAL A 140 -12.60 7.98 -4.21
CA VAL A 140 -12.91 7.27 -5.47
C VAL A 140 -13.61 5.93 -5.17
N ILE A 141 -13.10 5.17 -4.22
CA ILE A 141 -13.66 3.86 -3.81
C ILE A 141 -15.07 4.02 -3.25
N LYS A 142 -15.34 5.07 -2.45
CA LYS A 142 -16.69 5.34 -1.94
C LYS A 142 -17.71 5.51 -3.06
N GLN A 143 -17.31 6.11 -4.17
CA GLN A 143 -18.16 6.29 -5.36
C GLN A 143 -18.22 5.03 -6.24
N ASN A 144 -17.23 4.13 -6.13
CA ASN A 144 -17.05 2.96 -6.99
C ASN A 144 -16.63 1.71 -6.19
N PRO A 145 -17.45 1.24 -5.22
CA PRO A 145 -17.04 0.19 -4.29
C PRO A 145 -16.73 -1.16 -4.97
N PHE A 146 -17.34 -1.41 -6.13
CA PHE A 146 -17.13 -2.62 -6.95
C PHE A 146 -15.72 -2.75 -7.54
N LEU A 147 -14.89 -1.70 -7.49
CA LEU A 147 -13.50 -1.73 -7.95
C LEU A 147 -12.56 -2.45 -6.97
N VAL A 148 -13.00 -2.71 -5.73
CA VAL A 148 -12.12 -3.21 -4.67
C VAL A 148 -12.29 -4.71 -4.45
N HIS A 149 -11.15 -5.40 -4.41
CA HIS A 149 -10.97 -6.69 -3.78
C HIS A 149 -10.40 -6.47 -2.38
N GLN A 150 -11.21 -6.65 -1.34
CA GLN A 150 -10.73 -6.48 0.03
C GLN A 150 -9.78 -7.62 0.42
N LEU A 151 -8.55 -7.27 0.74
CA LEU A 151 -7.53 -8.20 1.22
C LEU A 151 -7.78 -8.54 2.70
N PRO A 152 -7.51 -9.79 3.11
CA PRO A 152 -7.43 -10.14 4.52
C PRO A 152 -6.43 -9.25 5.26
N CYS A 153 -6.75 -8.87 6.49
CA CYS A 153 -6.06 -7.77 7.16
C CYS A 153 -4.62 -8.07 7.59
N PHE A 154 -4.22 -9.34 7.64
CA PHE A 154 -2.83 -9.75 7.85
C PHE A 154 -1.87 -9.38 6.70
N TRP A 155 -2.41 -9.04 5.52
CA TRP A 155 -1.61 -8.53 4.39
C TRP A 155 -1.21 -7.05 4.52
N ASN A 156 -1.65 -6.37 5.58
CA ASN A 156 -1.24 -5.00 5.93
C ASN A 156 -1.66 -4.71 7.39
N VAL A 157 -0.90 -5.27 8.34
CA VAL A 157 -1.10 -5.07 9.78
C VAL A 157 -0.56 -3.70 10.16
N GLN A 158 -1.46 -2.78 10.51
CA GLN A 158 -1.16 -1.34 10.61
C GLN A 158 -0.82 -0.95 12.04
N LEU A 159 0.44 -0.59 12.30
CA LEU A 159 0.94 -0.18 13.61
C LEU A 159 0.88 1.35 13.80
N SER A 160 -0.35 1.89 13.77
CA SER A 160 -0.63 3.32 13.98
C SER A 160 -1.05 3.61 15.42
N ASP A 161 -1.11 4.90 15.79
CA ASP A 161 -1.87 5.31 16.97
C ASP A 161 -3.36 4.92 16.77
N HIS A 162 -4.05 4.54 17.85
CA HIS A 162 -5.46 4.09 17.86
C HIS A 162 -5.79 2.94 16.89
N THR A 163 -4.78 2.14 16.51
CA THR A 163 -4.98 0.95 15.70
C THR A 163 -5.79 -0.12 16.45
N ARG A 164 -6.41 -0.99 15.68
CA ARG A 164 -7.17 -2.18 16.08
C ARG A 164 -6.53 -3.45 15.50
N SER A 165 -5.25 -3.36 15.15
CA SER A 165 -4.46 -4.39 14.46
C SER A 165 -4.39 -5.71 15.22
N GLU A 166 -4.56 -5.71 16.55
CA GLU A 166 -4.60 -6.90 17.39
C GLU A 166 -5.75 -7.87 17.04
N LYS A 167 -6.72 -7.42 16.23
CA LYS A 167 -7.79 -8.28 15.70
C LYS A 167 -7.38 -9.06 14.44
N CYS A 168 -6.24 -8.73 13.85
CA CYS A 168 -5.79 -9.28 12.57
C CYS A 168 -4.88 -10.49 12.69
N TYR A 169 -4.42 -10.80 13.90
CA TYR A 169 -3.57 -11.94 14.18
C TYR A 169 -3.89 -12.45 15.59
N LYS A 170 -3.81 -13.77 15.77
CA LYS A 170 -3.82 -14.39 17.10
C LYS A 170 -2.40 -14.79 17.47
N ASP A 171 -1.68 -15.33 16.49
CA ASP A 171 -0.31 -15.79 16.61
C ASP A 171 0.61 -15.12 15.59
N VAL A 172 1.91 -15.17 15.86
CA VAL A 172 2.93 -14.53 15.03
C VAL A 172 2.99 -15.11 13.61
N SER A 173 2.59 -16.37 13.44
CA SER A 173 2.49 -17.05 12.14
C SER A 173 1.36 -16.51 11.25
N ASP A 174 0.40 -15.78 11.83
CA ASP A 174 -0.68 -15.16 11.05
C ASP A 174 -0.21 -13.89 10.33
N LEU A 175 0.89 -13.30 10.77
CA LEU A 175 1.40 -12.04 10.24
C LEU A 175 2.07 -12.26 8.88
N LYS A 176 1.63 -11.50 7.88
CA LYS A 176 2.23 -11.53 6.53
C LYS A 176 2.98 -10.25 6.19
N VAL A 177 2.34 -9.10 6.42
CA VAL A 177 2.96 -7.79 6.22
C VAL A 177 2.67 -6.90 7.41
N ILE A 178 3.73 -6.37 8.01
CA ILE A 178 3.67 -5.40 9.11
C ILE A 178 3.96 -4.02 8.53
N HIS A 179 3.09 -3.05 8.80
CA HIS A 179 3.20 -1.69 8.30
C HIS A 179 3.41 -0.71 9.46
N TRP A 180 4.56 -0.06 9.50
CA TRP A 180 5.01 0.85 10.54
C TRP A 180 4.45 2.28 10.32
N ASN A 181 3.16 2.39 10.02
CA ASN A 181 2.51 3.61 9.53
C ASN A 181 2.37 4.75 10.56
N SER A 182 2.69 4.52 11.85
CA SER A 182 2.81 5.60 12.82
C SER A 182 4.05 6.47 12.54
N PRO A 183 3.97 7.81 12.65
CA PRO A 183 5.16 8.66 12.70
C PRO A 183 6.12 8.30 13.84
N LYS A 184 5.62 7.65 14.90
CA LYS A 184 6.43 7.18 16.04
C LYS A 184 7.22 5.90 15.72
N LYS A 185 6.91 5.21 14.61
CA LYS A 185 7.52 3.93 14.21
C LYS A 185 7.54 2.94 15.38
N LEU A 186 8.71 2.48 15.80
CA LEU A 186 8.91 1.53 16.91
C LEU A 186 8.44 2.04 18.29
N ARG A 187 8.20 3.35 18.43
CA ARG A 187 7.74 3.97 19.69
C ARG A 187 6.22 3.97 19.83
N VAL A 188 5.48 3.42 18.86
CA VAL A 188 4.03 3.28 18.97
C VAL A 188 3.67 2.30 20.08
N LYS A 189 2.76 2.70 20.97
CA LYS A 189 2.25 1.79 22.00
C LYS A 189 1.29 0.81 21.35
N ASN A 190 1.59 -0.48 21.45
CA ASN A 190 0.71 -1.55 21.02
C ASN A 190 0.85 -2.75 21.99
N LYS A 191 -0.14 -3.65 21.98
CA LYS A 191 -0.21 -4.78 22.92
C LYS A 191 1.00 -5.72 22.84
N HIS A 192 1.59 -5.85 21.66
CA HIS A 192 2.68 -6.78 21.35
C HIS A 192 3.98 -6.04 20.99
N VAL A 193 4.26 -4.91 21.65
CA VAL A 193 5.32 -3.97 21.25
C VAL A 193 6.70 -4.60 21.24
N GLU A 194 7.01 -5.47 22.21
CA GLU A 194 8.30 -6.17 22.28
C GLU A 194 8.47 -7.15 21.12
N PHE A 195 7.43 -7.91 20.78
CA PHE A 195 7.44 -8.82 19.64
C PHE A 195 7.73 -8.08 18.33
N PHE A 196 6.96 -7.02 18.04
CA PHE A 196 7.16 -6.24 16.81
C PHE A 196 8.54 -5.60 16.78
N ARG A 197 9.00 -5.03 17.90
CA ARG A 197 10.34 -4.43 17.98
C ARG A 197 11.43 -5.46 17.71
N ASN A 198 11.33 -6.66 18.28
CA ASN A 198 12.29 -7.72 18.03
C ASN A 198 12.28 -8.16 16.56
N LEU A 199 11.10 -8.33 15.96
CA LEU A 199 10.97 -8.65 14.54
C LEU A 199 11.66 -7.61 13.64
N TYR A 200 11.46 -6.32 13.93
CA TYR A 200 12.10 -5.24 13.19
C TYR A 200 13.62 -5.23 13.37
N LEU A 201 14.11 -5.43 14.59
CA LEU A 201 15.55 -5.51 14.84
C LEU A 201 16.17 -6.70 14.10
N THR A 202 15.53 -7.87 14.12
CA THR A 202 15.97 -9.04 13.33
C THR A 202 16.04 -8.70 11.84
N PHE A 203 15.04 -7.99 11.30
CA PHE A 203 15.05 -7.56 9.90
C PHE A 203 16.22 -6.63 9.57
N LEU A 204 16.59 -5.71 10.47
CA LEU A 204 17.74 -4.82 10.27
C LEU A 204 19.09 -5.56 10.27
N GLU A 205 19.18 -6.69 10.96
CA GLU A 205 20.38 -7.53 10.99
C GLU A 205 20.51 -8.46 9.77
N TYR A 206 19.53 -8.46 8.85
CA TYR A 206 19.62 -9.26 7.63
C TYR A 206 20.67 -8.70 6.67
N ASP A 207 21.69 -9.53 6.37
CA ASP A 207 22.71 -9.18 5.41
C ASP A 207 22.16 -9.24 3.98
N GLY A 208 22.02 -8.07 3.35
CA GLY A 208 21.61 -7.96 1.95
C GLY A 208 22.53 -8.70 0.98
N ASN A 209 23.80 -8.94 1.32
CA ASN A 209 24.71 -9.76 0.50
C ASN A 209 24.32 -11.24 0.54
N LEU A 210 23.78 -11.70 1.66
CA LEU A 210 23.25 -13.05 1.79
C LEU A 210 22.01 -13.23 0.89
N LEU A 211 21.17 -12.20 0.75
CA LEU A 211 20.03 -12.20 -0.19
C LEU A 211 20.45 -12.13 -1.67
N ARG A 212 21.60 -11.50 -1.98
CA ARG A 212 22.16 -11.43 -3.34
C ARG A 212 22.85 -12.72 -3.76
N ARG A 213 23.40 -13.47 -2.81
CA ARG A 213 23.78 -14.86 -3.05
C ARG A 213 22.45 -15.58 -3.27
N GLU A 214 22.24 -16.20 -4.42
CA GLU A 214 21.06 -17.01 -4.70
C GLU A 214 20.99 -18.19 -3.71
N LEU A 215 20.60 -17.94 -2.45
CA LEU A 215 20.42 -18.96 -1.42
C LEU A 215 19.41 -20.02 -1.88
N PHE A 216 18.56 -19.63 -2.84
CA PHE A 216 17.62 -20.47 -3.56
C PHE A 216 17.88 -20.23 -5.05
N GLY A 217 18.61 -21.14 -5.71
CA GLY A 217 18.86 -21.07 -7.15
C GLY A 217 17.56 -21.34 -7.93
N CYS A 218 17.33 -20.57 -8.99
CA CYS A 218 16.24 -20.86 -9.91
C CYS A 218 16.65 -22.00 -10.85
N PRO A 219 15.80 -23.02 -11.08
CA PRO A 219 16.04 -24.00 -12.13
C PRO A 219 16.17 -23.28 -13.48
N SER A 220 17.14 -23.67 -14.31
CA SER A 220 17.29 -23.11 -15.65
C SER A 220 16.08 -23.45 -16.52
N GLU A 221 15.75 -22.58 -17.48
CA GLU A 221 14.61 -22.73 -18.43
C GLU A 221 14.61 -24.05 -19.24
N THR A 222 15.65 -24.88 -19.10
CA THR A 222 15.78 -26.20 -19.73
C THR A 222 14.96 -27.31 -19.07
N ASP A 223 14.42 -27.10 -17.87
CA ASP A 223 13.56 -28.10 -17.20
C ASP A 223 12.08 -27.92 -17.59
N HIS A 224 11.68 -28.56 -18.68
CA HIS A 224 10.32 -28.53 -19.24
C HIS A 224 9.21 -29.15 -18.34
N ASN A 225 9.53 -29.57 -17.12
CA ASN A 225 8.59 -30.24 -16.21
C ASN A 225 8.45 -29.57 -14.82
N SER A 226 9.13 -28.45 -14.54
CA SER A 226 8.89 -27.68 -13.32
C SER A 226 7.85 -26.60 -13.56
N GLU A 227 6.73 -26.60 -12.82
CA GLU A 227 5.93 -25.40 -12.64
C GLU A 227 6.88 -24.24 -12.25
N ASN A 228 6.91 -23.14 -13.01
CA ASN A 228 7.89 -22.05 -12.82
C ASN A 228 7.96 -21.59 -11.35
N VAL A 229 8.97 -22.08 -10.61
CA VAL A 229 9.15 -21.80 -9.18
C VAL A 229 9.77 -20.41 -8.95
N CYS A 230 10.41 -19.84 -9.99
CA CYS A 230 11.03 -18.52 -9.95
C CYS A 230 10.37 -17.52 -10.91
N GLY A 231 10.21 -16.28 -10.44
CA GLY A 231 9.76 -15.15 -11.25
C GLY A 231 10.64 -13.92 -11.02
N THR A 232 10.77 -13.08 -12.04
CA THR A 232 11.49 -11.81 -11.93
C THR A 232 10.61 -10.75 -11.26
N ILE A 233 11.07 -10.21 -10.12
CA ILE A 233 10.45 -9.03 -9.49
C ILE A 233 11.18 -7.79 -9.97
N LEU A 234 10.47 -6.92 -10.69
CA LEU A 234 10.96 -5.58 -11.04
C LEU A 234 10.56 -4.60 -9.94
N ILE A 235 11.56 -4.01 -9.27
CA ILE A 235 11.35 -3.03 -8.20
C ILE A 235 11.52 -1.62 -8.78
N TYR A 236 10.49 -0.80 -8.62
CA TYR A 236 10.51 0.62 -8.98
C TYR A 236 10.50 1.45 -7.70
N SER A 237 11.54 2.26 -7.49
CA SER A 237 11.52 3.28 -6.43
C SER A 237 10.88 4.56 -6.95
N LEU A 238 9.82 5.02 -6.28
CA LEU A 238 9.21 6.34 -6.53
C LEU A 238 9.99 7.48 -5.84
N TYR A 239 11.01 7.14 -5.06
CA TYR A 239 11.87 8.08 -4.35
C TYR A 239 13.26 8.09 -4.99
N PRO A 240 13.80 9.27 -5.33
CA PRO A 240 15.23 9.36 -5.60
C PRO A 240 15.96 8.92 -4.34
N SER A 241 16.95 8.04 -4.50
CA SER A 241 17.75 7.47 -3.42
C SER A 241 18.39 8.58 -2.56
N GLN A 242 17.70 8.98 -1.49
CA GLN A 242 18.28 9.66 -0.34
C GLN A 242 18.23 8.69 0.85
N LEU A 243 18.90 7.56 0.69
CA LEU A 243 19.38 6.77 1.82
C LEU A 243 20.70 7.42 2.27
N HIS A 244 20.60 8.52 3.03
CA HIS A 244 21.64 8.81 4.01
C HIS A 244 21.21 8.08 5.29
N VAL A 245 21.88 6.95 5.53
CA VAL A 245 21.92 6.30 6.85
C VAL A 245 22.62 7.25 7.82
#